data_AF-A0A7S1QKT1-F1
#
_entry.id   AF-A0A7S1QKT1-F1
#
_cell.length_a   1.000
_cell.length_b   1.000
_cell.length_c   1.000
_cell.angle_alpha   90.00
_cell.angle_beta   90.00
_cell.angle_gamma   90.00
#
_symmetry.space_group_name_H-M   'P 1'
#
loop_
_entity.id
_entity.type
_entity.pdbx_description
1 polymer ?
#
loop_
_entity_poly.entity_id
_entity_poly.type
_entity_poly.pdbx_seq_one_letter_code
_entity_poly.pdbx_strand_id
1 'polypeptide(L)'
;MAALARAGPKGGQTSSLDFFRPERLEKALFSEIESVLAGTHAGITADSVAELERDLAGPFASLPKNSAGLLEPAAVRYLVHQRFLRRHAWYIRSLNPAGEAQTPASEGEALRGHVPQHLQELIQNRQGGRGLGVRELAALVATLEHLIQGDMGERLKAAYASHNLPINGTASVDEVSEVLFTFMAHFLSQEHRSGYAISPKQARKERRELELGYGGWSEVEDIVTAAVLDGKPEMRFEETLAAAKEVMKQFAGYSVEECRGVKTTLAAMPGGPSGRVLLADFHREAVNGELIFSETREYLQKLGALDTTLPAFPSVLIPNYVVSPSNCVGTTSFFDMCCQNECESILEDIERALQSAEATPKDIAGALAVRGGDAGWPSAPLQRELEEAAEAHGGRVGLHGLAFARWLNSAFPLECPRPRPGDYGEEELPDAGVEFQAVAAVQVSASKAELLKELQAEEGNMTLPFPGEELQAGKELRALAAEAREQMAAGATRGLRASPLGLGDVTSFAQDGVQAVRAERREEPSDQDGGKFLRARAP
;
A
#
# COMPACT_ATOMS: atom_id res chain seq x y z
N MET A 1 27.71 54.84 28.58
CA MET A 1 26.83 54.35 29.66
C MET A 1 25.47 54.03 29.04
N ALA A 2 25.03 52.78 29.22
CA ALA A 2 23.68 52.15 29.18
C ALA A 2 22.51 52.87 28.46
N ALA A 3 21.58 52.20 27.75
CA ALA A 3 20.91 50.91 28.00
C ALA A 3 20.33 50.36 26.67
N LEU A 4 20.56 49.09 26.29
CA LEU A 4 19.73 47.89 26.57
C LEU A 4 18.27 47.96 26.09
N ALA A 5 18.01 47.38 24.92
CA ALA A 5 16.74 46.72 24.62
C ALA A 5 17.03 45.34 24.00
N ARG A 6 16.71 44.29 24.77
CA ARG A 6 16.86 42.87 24.41
C ARG A 6 15.90 42.53 23.27
N ALA A 7 16.44 42.09 22.13
CA ALA A 7 15.66 41.30 21.17
C ALA A 7 15.53 39.88 21.76
N GLY A 8 14.30 39.50 22.14
CA GLY A 8 13.97 38.12 22.49
C GLY A 8 14.08 37.19 21.28
N PRO A 9 14.25 35.87 21.48
CA PRO A 9 14.35 34.92 20.39
C PRO A 9 13.03 34.92 19.61
N LYS A 10 13.09 35.18 18.31
CA LYS A 10 11.96 34.96 17.41
C LYS A 10 11.64 33.47 17.47
N GLY A 11 10.51 33.12 18.10
CA GLY A 11 9.94 31.78 18.01
C GLY A 11 9.78 31.45 16.53
N GLY A 12 10.42 30.36 16.10
CA GLY A 12 10.29 29.84 14.74
C GLY A 12 8.83 29.49 14.50
N GLN A 13 8.18 30.21 13.60
CA GLN A 13 7.00 29.70 12.93
C GLN A 13 7.48 28.53 12.08
N THR A 14 7.12 27.31 12.47
CA THR A 14 7.15 26.15 11.58
C THR A 14 6.42 26.54 10.30
N SER A 15 7.11 26.51 9.15
CA SER A 15 6.44 26.71 7.86
C SER A 15 5.34 25.68 7.73
N SER A 16 4.08 26.13 7.74
CA SER A 16 2.94 25.29 7.37
C SER A 16 3.25 24.71 6.00
N LEU A 17 3.45 23.39 5.92
CA LEU A 17 3.65 22.68 4.68
C LEU A 17 2.35 22.79 3.87
N ASP A 18 2.35 23.70 2.91
CA ASP A 18 1.24 23.86 1.97
C ASP A 18 1.40 22.80 0.88
N PHE A 19 0.79 21.63 1.11
CA PHE A 19 0.81 20.48 0.19
C PHE A 19 0.20 20.79 -1.20
N PHE A 20 -0.37 21.99 -1.41
CA PHE A 20 -0.93 22.42 -2.70
C PHE A 20 -0.01 23.34 -3.51
N ARG A 21 1.22 23.63 -3.05
CA ARG A 21 2.21 24.46 -3.79
C ARG A 21 3.57 23.74 -3.93
N PRO A 22 3.87 23.12 -5.08
CA PRO A 22 4.98 22.18 -5.22
C PRO A 22 6.36 22.83 -5.05
N GLU A 23 6.60 24.05 -5.56
CA GLU A 23 7.91 24.74 -5.42
C GLU A 23 8.17 25.24 -4.00
N ARG A 24 7.11 25.38 -3.19
CA ARG A 24 7.23 25.68 -1.76
C ARG A 24 7.47 24.42 -0.94
N LEU A 25 6.88 23.30 -1.37
CA LEU A 25 6.99 22.01 -0.73
C LEU A 25 8.40 21.43 -0.85
N GLU A 26 9.03 21.52 -2.03
CA GLU A 26 10.44 21.11 -2.24
C GLU A 26 11.41 21.89 -1.35
N LYS A 27 11.35 23.22 -1.41
CA LYS A 27 12.22 24.10 -0.60
C LYS A 27 11.99 23.91 0.89
N ALA A 28 10.73 23.70 1.30
CA ALA A 28 10.40 23.38 2.67
C ALA A 28 11.02 22.04 3.08
N LEU A 29 10.82 20.97 2.30
CA LEU A 29 11.34 19.63 2.58
C LEU A 29 12.87 19.59 2.73
N PHE A 30 13.58 20.27 1.83
CA PHE A 30 15.03 20.39 1.93
C PHE A 30 15.46 21.12 3.21
N SER A 31 14.79 22.24 3.51
CA SER A 31 15.02 23.00 4.75
C SER A 31 14.69 22.19 6.00
N GLU A 32 13.65 21.36 5.98
CA GLU A 32 13.31 20.49 7.12
C GLU A 32 14.45 19.50 7.37
N ILE A 33 14.92 18.77 6.35
CA ILE A 33 16.00 17.78 6.50
C ILE A 33 17.31 18.46 6.95
N GLU A 34 17.66 19.62 6.39
CA GLU A 34 18.85 20.36 6.82
C GLU A 34 18.76 20.79 8.28
N SER A 35 17.59 21.28 8.71
CA SER A 35 17.39 21.67 10.10
C SER A 35 17.44 20.47 11.07
N VAL A 36 16.96 19.30 10.65
CA VAL A 36 17.07 18.03 11.40
C VAL A 36 18.53 17.62 11.54
N LEU A 37 19.28 17.61 10.43
CA LEU A 37 20.71 17.26 10.43
C LEU A 37 21.53 18.22 11.30
N ALA A 38 21.18 19.51 11.28
CA ALA A 38 21.78 20.54 12.12
C ALA A 38 21.33 20.49 13.59
N GLY A 39 20.35 19.66 13.94
CA GLY A 39 19.79 19.57 15.30
C GLY A 39 19.00 20.82 15.72
N THR A 40 18.45 21.56 14.76
CA THR A 40 17.74 22.83 14.96
C THR A 40 16.24 22.75 14.64
N HIS A 41 15.75 21.61 14.16
CA HIS A 41 14.34 21.40 13.83
C HIS A 41 13.46 21.48 15.09
N ALA A 42 12.32 22.17 14.99
CA ALA A 42 11.46 22.43 16.16
C ALA A 42 10.63 21.21 16.60
N GLY A 43 10.33 20.28 15.69
CA GLY A 43 9.48 19.11 15.94
C GLY A 43 10.19 17.75 15.94
N ILE A 44 11.52 17.74 15.75
CA ILE A 44 12.34 16.52 15.64
C ILE A 44 13.58 16.77 16.48
N THR A 45 13.78 15.94 17.50
CA THR A 45 14.89 16.11 18.44
C THR A 45 16.12 15.34 17.97
N ALA A 46 17.31 15.78 18.40
CA ALA A 46 18.54 15.04 18.15
C ALA A 46 18.51 13.61 18.73
N ASP A 47 17.85 13.42 19.86
CA ASP A 47 17.69 12.10 20.50
C ASP A 47 16.84 11.17 19.64
N SER A 48 15.74 11.67 19.05
CA SER A 48 14.91 10.90 18.12
C SER A 48 15.68 10.46 16.87
N VAL A 49 16.56 11.32 16.35
CA VAL A 49 17.45 10.96 15.22
C VAL A 49 18.46 9.89 15.66
N ALA A 50 19.05 10.01 16.85
CA ALA A 50 20.01 9.03 17.36
C ALA A 50 19.37 7.66 17.69
N GLU A 51 18.08 7.63 18.05
CA GLU A 51 17.30 6.39 18.13
C GLU A 51 17.14 5.75 16.75
N LEU A 52 16.71 6.53 15.75
CA LEU A 52 16.59 6.03 14.37
C LEU A 52 17.93 5.58 13.79
N GLU A 53 19.05 6.25 14.10
CA GLU A 53 20.38 5.80 13.68
C GLU A 53 20.71 4.40 14.20
N ARG A 54 20.37 4.12 15.47
CA ARG A 54 20.58 2.80 16.08
C ARG A 54 19.69 1.74 15.44
N ASP A 55 18.42 2.08 15.21
CA ASP A 55 17.45 1.17 14.61
C ASP A 55 17.81 0.83 13.16
N LEU A 56 18.34 1.80 12.41
CA LEU A 56 18.73 1.63 11.01
C LEU A 56 20.13 1.04 10.82
N ALA A 57 20.96 0.96 11.86
CA ALA A 57 22.34 0.48 11.75
C ALA A 57 22.43 -0.95 11.19
N GLY A 58 21.53 -1.84 11.62
CA GLY A 58 21.49 -3.23 11.15
C GLY A 58 21.11 -3.34 9.66
N PRO A 59 19.95 -2.83 9.24
CA PRO A 59 19.56 -2.79 7.82
C PRO A 59 20.57 -2.02 6.94
N PHE A 60 21.17 -0.95 7.47
CA PHE A 60 22.24 -0.25 6.76
C PHE A 60 23.44 -1.19 6.52
N ALA A 61 23.82 -1.99 7.52
CA ALA A 61 24.93 -2.95 7.41
C ALA A 61 24.64 -4.11 6.43
N SER A 62 23.37 -4.46 6.17
CA SER A 62 23.00 -5.52 5.24
C SER A 62 22.88 -5.10 3.77
N LEU A 63 22.94 -3.80 3.43
CA LEU A 63 22.84 -3.37 2.02
C LEU A 63 24.19 -3.17 1.33
N PRO A 64 24.27 -3.27 -0.01
CA PRO A 64 25.49 -2.92 -0.75
C PRO A 64 25.91 -1.47 -0.50
N LYS A 65 27.21 -1.23 -0.27
CA LYS A 65 27.79 0.12 -0.15
C LYS A 65 28.70 0.39 -1.33
N ASN A 66 28.76 1.65 -1.74
CA ASN A 66 29.80 2.10 -2.66
C ASN A 66 31.18 2.16 -2.00
N SER A 67 32.19 2.53 -2.77
CA SER A 67 33.60 2.65 -2.31
C SER A 67 33.81 3.63 -1.14
N ALA A 68 32.87 4.54 -0.89
CA ALA A 68 32.91 5.47 0.25
C ALA A 68 32.23 4.92 1.51
N GLY A 69 31.67 3.70 1.47
CA GLY A 69 30.91 3.11 2.57
C GLY A 69 29.50 3.69 2.71
N LEU A 70 28.95 4.29 1.65
CA LEU A 70 27.63 4.93 1.62
C LEU A 70 26.64 4.13 0.77
N LEU A 71 25.35 4.26 1.05
CA LEU A 71 24.28 3.66 0.24
C LEU A 71 23.97 4.52 -0.99
N GLU A 72 23.93 3.90 -2.16
CA GLU A 72 23.51 4.53 -3.41
C GLU A 72 21.98 4.72 -3.47
N PRO A 73 21.45 5.56 -4.38
CA PRO A 73 20.05 5.93 -4.39
C PRO A 73 19.05 4.76 -4.41
N ALA A 74 19.35 3.65 -5.09
CA ALA A 74 18.53 2.44 -5.08
C ALA A 74 18.46 1.81 -3.68
N ALA A 75 19.62 1.59 -3.04
CA ALA A 75 19.71 1.06 -1.69
C ALA A 75 19.04 1.96 -0.64
N VAL A 76 19.16 3.28 -0.79
CA VAL A 76 18.47 4.25 0.08
C VAL A 76 16.95 4.11 -0.06
N ARG A 77 16.42 4.11 -1.28
CA ARG A 77 14.98 3.95 -1.55
C ARG A 77 14.47 2.63 -0.95
N TYR A 78 15.17 1.54 -1.23
CA TYR A 78 14.85 0.21 -0.72
C TYR A 78 14.80 0.17 0.81
N LEU A 79 15.83 0.65 1.51
CA LEU A 79 15.88 0.65 2.98
C LEU A 79 14.74 1.48 3.58
N VAL A 80 14.52 2.68 3.07
CA VAL A 80 13.47 3.57 3.59
C VAL A 80 12.09 2.94 3.36
N HIS A 81 11.85 2.39 2.16
CA HIS A 81 10.62 1.68 1.85
C HIS A 81 10.35 0.51 2.81
N GLN A 82 11.34 -0.37 3.01
CA GLN A 82 11.23 -1.49 3.94
C GLN A 82 10.95 -1.03 5.36
N ARG A 83 11.60 0.04 5.84
CA ARG A 83 11.39 0.57 7.20
C ARG A 83 9.94 1.02 7.43
N PHE A 84 9.32 1.67 6.45
CA PHE A 84 7.92 2.12 6.56
C PHE A 84 6.93 0.97 6.44
N LEU A 85 7.17 0.03 5.53
CA LEU A 85 6.35 -1.18 5.42
C LEU A 85 6.40 -2.03 6.69
N ARG A 86 7.61 -2.38 7.18
CA ARG A 86 7.79 -3.26 8.35
C ARG A 86 7.16 -2.68 9.61
N ARG A 87 7.32 -1.37 9.83
CA ARG A 87 6.91 -0.75 11.10
C ARG A 87 5.47 -0.24 11.11
N HIS A 88 4.97 0.22 9.96
CA HIS A 88 3.72 0.95 9.88
C HIS A 88 2.73 0.40 8.85
N ALA A 89 3.12 -0.58 8.02
CA ALA A 89 2.37 -0.99 6.83
C ALA A 89 2.09 0.18 5.88
N TRP A 90 2.93 1.22 5.94
CA TRP A 90 2.82 2.39 5.08
C TRP A 90 3.65 2.20 3.83
N TYR A 91 2.97 2.26 2.70
CA TYR A 91 3.57 2.35 1.39
C TYR A 91 3.74 3.83 1.05
N ILE A 92 4.96 4.34 1.14
CA ILE A 92 5.24 5.72 0.68
C ILE A 92 5.38 5.68 -0.84
N ARG A 93 4.53 6.45 -1.53
CA ARG A 93 4.56 6.57 -2.99
C ARG A 93 5.95 7.02 -3.45
N SER A 94 6.38 6.58 -4.64
CA SER A 94 7.69 6.91 -5.24
C SER A 94 8.97 6.67 -4.40
N LEU A 95 8.89 6.03 -3.22
CA LEU A 95 10.06 5.46 -2.53
C LEU A 95 10.23 3.96 -2.78
N ASN A 96 9.29 3.34 -3.48
CA ASN A 96 9.47 1.98 -3.97
C ASN A 96 10.64 1.98 -4.98
N PRO A 97 11.71 1.20 -4.73
CA PRO A 97 12.84 1.09 -5.64
C PRO A 97 12.44 0.64 -7.06
N ALA A 98 11.41 -0.19 -7.19
CA ALA A 98 10.81 -0.48 -8.49
C ALA A 98 9.86 0.67 -8.88
N GLY A 99 10.34 1.75 -9.51
CA GLY A 99 9.44 2.86 -9.84
C GLY A 99 9.89 4.11 -10.61
N GLU A 100 9.20 4.37 -11.73
CA GLU A 100 8.90 5.70 -12.30
C GLU A 100 7.50 6.17 -11.84
N ALA A 101 7.26 7.48 -11.82
CA ALA A 101 6.02 8.08 -11.31
C ALA A 101 4.77 7.74 -12.15
N GLN A 102 3.71 7.31 -11.46
CA GLN A 102 2.33 7.23 -11.96
C GLN A 102 1.92 8.50 -12.74
N THR A 103 1.15 8.34 -13.83
CA THR A 103 0.40 9.48 -14.38
C THR A 103 -0.73 9.78 -13.40
N PRO A 104 -0.72 10.94 -12.73
CA PRO A 104 -1.68 11.22 -11.68
C PRO A 104 -3.09 11.35 -12.27
N ALA A 105 -4.07 10.70 -11.65
CA ALA A 105 -5.47 10.75 -12.08
C ALA A 105 -6.12 12.12 -11.82
N SER A 106 -5.44 13.00 -11.05
CA SER A 106 -5.83 14.39 -10.87
C SER A 106 -4.63 15.30 -10.59
N GLU A 107 -4.80 16.62 -10.76
CA GLU A 107 -3.79 17.62 -10.39
C GLU A 107 -3.43 17.58 -8.88
N GLY A 108 -4.40 17.25 -8.01
CA GLY A 108 -4.14 17.09 -6.57
C GLY A 108 -3.34 15.84 -6.23
N GLU A 109 -3.59 14.72 -6.94
CA GLU A 109 -2.76 13.52 -6.84
C GLU A 109 -1.36 13.75 -7.41
N ALA A 110 -1.27 14.50 -8.52
CA ALA A 110 0.00 14.93 -9.09
C ALA A 110 0.81 15.59 -7.98
N LEU A 111 0.27 16.66 -7.39
CA LEU A 111 0.93 17.43 -6.33
C LEU A 111 1.39 16.60 -5.13
N ARG A 112 0.63 15.58 -4.72
CA ARG A 112 1.02 14.67 -3.63
C ARG A 112 2.11 13.69 -4.04
N GLY A 113 2.07 13.17 -5.28
CA GLY A 113 3.12 12.35 -5.88
C GLY A 113 4.45 13.09 -6.11
N HIS A 114 4.45 14.43 -6.07
CA HIS A 114 5.68 15.21 -6.16
C HIS A 114 6.53 15.15 -4.89
N VAL A 115 5.98 14.95 -3.69
CA VAL A 115 6.79 14.90 -2.44
C VAL A 115 7.88 13.84 -2.53
N PRO A 116 7.57 12.59 -2.92
CA PRO A 116 8.58 11.56 -2.98
C PRO A 116 9.45 11.63 -4.24
N GLN A 117 8.98 12.22 -5.34
CA GLN A 117 9.81 12.53 -6.51
C GLN A 117 10.91 13.56 -6.15
N HIS A 118 10.58 14.62 -5.43
CA HIS A 118 11.57 15.55 -4.91
C HIS A 118 12.48 14.88 -3.86
N LEU A 119 11.98 13.87 -3.14
CA LEU A 119 12.83 13.06 -2.27
C LEU A 119 13.84 12.24 -3.06
N GLN A 120 13.46 11.67 -4.21
CA GLN A 120 14.39 10.99 -5.12
C GLN A 120 15.45 11.97 -5.64
N GLU A 121 15.05 13.16 -6.09
CA GLU A 121 15.98 14.21 -6.52
C GLU A 121 16.91 14.63 -5.38
N LEU A 122 16.41 14.70 -4.14
CA LEU A 122 17.21 15.01 -2.96
C LEU A 122 18.22 13.89 -2.66
N ILE A 123 17.82 12.63 -2.76
CA ILE A 123 18.70 11.46 -2.60
C ILE A 123 19.79 11.46 -3.69
N GLN A 124 19.42 11.74 -4.94
CA GLN A 124 20.33 11.75 -6.09
C GLN A 124 21.29 12.96 -6.07
N ASN A 125 20.80 14.15 -5.71
CA ASN A 125 21.58 15.40 -5.74
C ASN A 125 22.38 15.65 -4.45
N ARG A 126 22.05 15.00 -3.33
CA ARG A 126 22.83 15.10 -2.08
C ARG A 126 24.24 14.58 -2.29
N GLN A 127 25.21 15.34 -1.79
CA GLN A 127 26.66 15.08 -1.90
C GLN A 127 27.18 14.88 -3.35
N GLY A 128 26.42 15.29 -4.38
CA GLY A 128 26.78 15.07 -5.78
C GLY A 128 26.68 13.61 -6.21
N GLY A 129 25.70 12.87 -5.67
CA GLY A 129 25.48 11.45 -6.00
C GLY A 129 26.39 10.47 -5.26
N ARG A 130 27.08 10.90 -4.18
CA ARG A 130 28.02 10.05 -3.43
C ARG A 130 27.34 9.03 -2.51
N GLY A 131 26.02 9.05 -2.37
CA GLY A 131 25.24 8.19 -1.48
C GLY A 131 25.01 8.79 -0.08
N LEU A 132 24.26 8.06 0.76
CA LEU A 132 23.88 8.45 2.12
C LEU A 132 24.46 7.53 3.20
N GLY A 133 24.82 8.11 4.34
CA GLY A 133 25.17 7.39 5.55
C GLY A 133 23.94 7.15 6.46
N VAL A 134 24.15 6.40 7.55
CA VAL A 134 23.08 6.05 8.50
C VAL A 134 22.43 7.28 9.16
N ARG A 135 23.20 8.33 9.42
CA ARG A 135 22.70 9.59 10.01
C ARG A 135 21.81 10.35 9.04
N GLU A 136 22.21 10.45 7.78
CA GLU A 136 21.39 11.08 6.75
C GLU A 136 20.09 10.30 6.52
N LEU A 137 20.15 8.97 6.54
CA LEU A 137 18.97 8.10 6.48
C LEU A 137 18.04 8.30 7.68
N ALA A 138 18.57 8.38 8.90
CA ALA A 138 17.79 8.64 10.09
C ALA A 138 17.07 10.01 10.02
N ALA A 139 17.76 11.06 9.56
CA ALA A 139 17.15 12.36 9.36
C ALA A 139 16.05 12.35 8.28
N LEU A 140 16.28 11.59 7.19
CA LEU A 140 15.30 11.40 6.13
C LEU A 140 14.02 10.71 6.64
N VAL A 141 14.18 9.60 7.38
CA VAL A 141 13.06 8.86 7.98
C VAL A 141 12.32 9.73 9.00
N ALA A 142 13.04 10.42 9.89
CA ALA A 142 12.44 11.32 10.89
C ALA A 142 11.62 12.42 10.23
N THR A 143 12.12 12.98 9.12
CA THR A 143 11.40 14.00 8.37
C THR A 143 10.12 13.44 7.75
N LEU A 144 10.18 12.27 7.11
CA LEU A 144 9.00 11.61 6.54
C LEU A 144 7.95 11.30 7.62
N GLU A 145 8.36 10.73 8.76
CA GLU A 145 7.45 10.47 9.89
C GLU A 145 6.80 11.78 10.40
N HIS A 146 7.57 12.87 10.47
CA HIS A 146 7.04 14.18 10.87
C HIS A 146 6.03 14.73 9.86
N LEU A 147 6.29 14.60 8.55
CA LEU A 147 5.37 15.03 7.49
C LEU A 147 4.04 14.28 7.55
N ILE A 148 4.09 12.96 7.75
CA ILE A 148 2.90 12.11 7.86
C ILE A 148 2.05 12.54 9.06
N GLN A 149 2.70 12.82 10.21
CA GLN A 149 1.99 13.36 11.38
C GLN A 149 1.40 14.75 11.12
N GLY A 150 2.07 15.58 10.32
CA GLY A 150 1.56 16.88 9.88
C GLY A 150 0.30 16.76 9.02
N ASP A 151 0.29 15.86 8.03
CA ASP A 151 -0.87 15.59 7.17
C ASP A 151 -2.10 15.15 8.00
N MET A 152 -1.90 14.27 8.98
CA MET A 152 -2.96 13.87 9.91
C MET A 152 -3.56 15.08 10.66
N GLY A 153 -2.72 16.03 11.07
CA GLY A 153 -3.15 17.25 11.73
C GLY A 153 -3.99 18.16 10.83
N GLU A 154 -3.57 18.36 9.58
CA GLU A 154 -4.34 19.14 8.61
C GLU A 154 -5.67 18.45 8.26
N ARG A 155 -5.68 17.12 8.13
CA ARG A 155 -6.90 16.34 7.87
C ARG A 155 -7.90 16.48 9.01
N LEU A 156 -7.42 16.45 10.25
CA LEU A 156 -8.26 16.68 11.42
C LEU A 156 -8.82 18.12 11.44
N LYS A 157 -8.04 19.13 11.08
CA LYS A 157 -8.54 20.51 10.96
C LYS A 157 -9.67 20.62 9.93
N ALA A 158 -9.55 19.93 8.79
CA ALA A 158 -10.61 19.89 7.78
C ALA A 158 -11.87 19.19 8.31
N ALA A 159 -11.74 18.10 9.07
CA ALA A 159 -12.86 17.44 9.73
C ALA A 159 -13.56 18.40 10.71
N TYR A 160 -12.81 19.10 11.59
CA TYR A 160 -13.35 20.15 12.47
C TYR A 160 -14.12 21.24 11.70
N ALA A 161 -13.55 21.73 10.60
CA ALA A 161 -14.17 22.75 9.77
C ALA A 161 -15.50 22.27 9.15
N SER A 162 -15.58 21.01 8.74
CA SER A 162 -16.80 20.40 8.19
C SER A 162 -17.94 20.29 9.23
N HIS A 163 -17.61 20.30 10.53
CA HIS A 163 -18.57 20.32 11.64
C HIS A 163 -18.85 21.74 12.17
N ASN A 164 -18.23 22.77 11.59
CA ASN A 164 -18.25 24.16 12.08
C ASN A 164 -17.72 24.30 13.52
N LEU A 165 -16.80 23.43 13.94
CA LEU A 165 -16.19 23.47 15.26
C LEU A 165 -14.89 24.30 15.25
N PRO A 166 -14.65 25.15 16.26
CA PRO A 166 -13.41 25.90 16.36
C PRO A 166 -12.27 24.99 16.81
N ILE A 167 -11.08 25.15 16.20
CA ILE A 167 -9.85 24.51 16.68
C ILE A 167 -9.33 25.14 17.98
N ASN A 168 -9.67 26.41 18.22
CA ASN A 168 -9.31 27.15 19.44
C ASN A 168 -10.49 27.08 20.41
N GLY A 169 -10.61 25.99 21.16
CA GLY A 169 -11.72 25.77 22.08
C GLY A 169 -11.74 24.35 22.62
N THR A 170 -12.90 23.97 23.18
CA THR A 170 -13.22 22.60 23.54
C THR A 170 -14.43 22.14 22.73
N ALA A 171 -14.51 20.84 22.46
CA ALA A 171 -15.66 20.18 21.86
C ALA A 171 -16.12 19.04 22.79
N SER A 172 -17.42 18.77 22.82
CA SER A 172 -17.97 17.64 23.56
C SER A 172 -17.51 16.30 22.98
N VAL A 173 -17.53 15.23 23.78
CA VAL A 173 -17.12 13.89 23.31
C VAL A 173 -17.94 13.42 22.10
N ASP A 174 -19.23 13.75 22.05
CA ASP A 174 -20.10 13.41 20.92
C ASP A 174 -19.66 14.15 19.65
N GLU A 175 -19.37 15.44 19.75
CA GLU A 175 -18.82 16.24 18.65
C GLU A 175 -17.45 15.74 18.19
N VAL A 176 -16.58 15.35 19.14
CA VAL A 176 -15.27 14.77 18.84
C VAL A 176 -15.39 13.45 18.09
N SER A 177 -16.35 12.60 18.47
CA SER A 177 -16.60 11.32 17.81
C SER A 177 -17.04 11.54 16.35
N GLU A 178 -17.95 12.48 16.13
CA GLU A 178 -18.41 12.87 14.78
C GLU A 178 -17.28 13.44 13.91
N VAL A 179 -16.38 14.24 14.52
CA VAL A 179 -15.16 14.71 13.87
C VAL A 179 -14.24 13.55 13.51
N LEU A 180 -14.03 12.59 14.41
CA LEU A 180 -13.15 11.44 14.17
C LEU A 180 -13.70 10.49 13.11
N PHE A 181 -15.02 10.27 13.04
CA PHE A 181 -15.65 9.55 11.93
C PHE A 181 -15.43 10.26 10.59
N THR A 182 -15.51 11.59 10.59
CA THR A 182 -15.26 12.37 9.38
C THR A 182 -13.79 12.36 8.99
N PHE A 183 -12.89 12.39 9.96
CA PHE A 183 -11.45 12.22 9.77
C PHE A 183 -11.13 10.84 9.15
N MET A 184 -11.75 9.77 9.64
CA MET A 184 -11.61 8.42 9.06
C MET A 184 -12.23 8.32 7.68
N ALA A 185 -13.37 8.98 7.44
CA ALA A 185 -13.95 9.07 6.11
C ALA A 185 -12.99 9.74 5.12
N HIS A 186 -12.39 10.88 5.51
CA HIS A 186 -11.37 11.56 4.70
C HIS A 186 -10.15 10.69 4.44
N PHE A 187 -9.77 9.83 5.38
CA PHE A 187 -8.68 8.89 5.15
C PHE A 187 -9.09 7.82 4.12
N LEU A 188 -10.23 7.15 4.33
CA LEU A 188 -10.66 5.98 3.54
C LEU A 188 -11.26 6.30 2.17
N SER A 189 -11.76 7.51 1.97
CA SER A 189 -12.40 7.90 0.73
C SER A 189 -11.41 7.93 -0.43
N GLN A 190 -11.81 7.35 -1.56
CA GLN A 190 -11.02 7.30 -2.80
C GLN A 190 -11.52 8.31 -3.85
N GLU A 191 -12.52 9.15 -3.54
CA GLU A 191 -12.91 10.21 -4.47
C GLU A 191 -11.69 11.16 -4.65
N HIS A 192 -11.38 11.50 -5.90
CA HIS A 192 -10.20 12.30 -6.33
C HIS A 192 -10.09 13.71 -5.70
N ARG A 193 -10.96 14.03 -4.72
CA ARG A 193 -11.13 15.33 -4.06
C ARG A 193 -11.08 15.25 -2.53
N SER A 194 -11.23 14.07 -1.92
CA SER A 194 -11.47 13.94 -0.48
C SER A 194 -10.25 13.44 0.27
N GLY A 195 -9.17 14.22 0.28
CA GLY A 195 -8.29 14.22 1.45
C GLY A 195 -8.74 15.21 2.53
N TYR A 196 -9.63 16.13 2.13
CA TYR A 196 -9.95 17.36 2.84
C TYR A 196 -11.32 17.89 2.37
N ALA A 197 -12.41 17.10 2.42
CA ALA A 197 -13.71 17.64 2.04
C ALA A 197 -14.11 18.78 3.01
N ILE A 198 -13.85 20.03 2.58
CA ILE A 198 -13.91 21.20 3.48
C ILE A 198 -15.36 21.57 3.81
N SER A 199 -16.31 21.26 2.93
CA SER A 199 -17.71 21.62 3.17
C SER A 199 -18.46 20.56 3.97
N PRO A 200 -19.31 20.95 4.94
CA PRO A 200 -20.14 20.02 5.71
C PRO A 200 -20.98 19.08 4.82
N LYS A 201 -21.43 19.54 3.65
CA LYS A 201 -22.25 18.74 2.73
C LYS A 201 -21.44 17.62 2.06
N GLN A 202 -20.20 17.90 1.66
CA GLN A 202 -19.34 16.91 1.02
C GLN A 202 -18.88 15.87 2.04
N ALA A 203 -18.41 16.31 3.21
CA ALA A 203 -18.00 15.40 4.28
C ALA A 203 -19.11 14.42 4.68
N ARG A 204 -20.36 14.89 4.78
CA ARG A 204 -21.52 14.00 5.06
C ARG A 204 -21.84 13.04 3.93
N LYS A 205 -21.71 13.46 2.66
CA LYS A 205 -21.94 12.58 1.50
C LYS A 205 -20.92 11.45 1.52
N GLU A 206 -19.65 11.82 1.64
CA GLU A 206 -18.50 10.93 1.65
C GLU A 206 -18.58 9.90 2.79
N ARG A 207 -18.82 10.37 4.03
CA ARG A 207 -19.01 9.48 5.18
C ARG A 207 -20.16 8.51 4.94
N ARG A 208 -21.29 8.98 4.40
CA ARG A 208 -22.45 8.13 4.16
C ARG A 208 -22.21 7.07 3.09
N GLU A 209 -21.39 7.37 2.09
CA GLU A 209 -20.99 6.39 1.08
C GLU A 209 -20.12 5.29 1.70
N LEU A 210 -19.21 5.64 2.61
CA LEU A 210 -18.41 4.67 3.35
C LEU A 210 -19.24 3.86 4.36
N GLU A 211 -20.15 4.51 5.11
CA GLU A 211 -21.08 3.83 6.03
C GLU A 211 -21.92 2.75 5.34
N LEU A 212 -22.26 2.96 4.05
CA LEU A 212 -23.09 2.05 3.27
C LEU A 212 -22.27 1.02 2.48
N GLY A 213 -21.06 1.37 2.04
CA GLY A 213 -20.28 0.59 1.10
C GLY A 213 -19.04 -0.10 1.69
N TYR A 214 -18.48 0.42 2.78
CA TYR A 214 -17.27 -0.13 3.38
C TYR A 214 -17.62 -1.16 4.46
N GLY A 215 -17.35 -2.44 4.19
CA GLY A 215 -17.67 -3.54 5.11
C GLY A 215 -17.01 -3.42 6.49
N GLY A 216 -15.87 -2.74 6.59
CA GLY A 216 -15.14 -2.51 7.85
C GLY A 216 -15.60 -1.28 8.66
N TRP A 217 -16.67 -0.58 8.25
CA TRP A 217 -17.09 0.66 8.93
C TRP A 217 -17.50 0.44 10.39
N SER A 218 -18.14 -0.69 10.72
CA SER A 218 -18.49 -0.99 12.12
C SER A 218 -17.27 -1.09 13.03
N GLU A 219 -16.13 -1.56 12.51
CA GLU A 219 -14.89 -1.60 13.29
C GLU A 219 -14.33 -0.19 13.49
N VAL A 220 -14.46 0.69 12.50
CA VAL A 220 -14.12 2.12 12.65
C VAL A 220 -14.95 2.76 13.76
N GLU A 221 -16.24 2.40 13.87
CA GLU A 221 -17.12 2.83 14.96
C GLU A 221 -16.60 2.41 16.33
N ASP A 222 -16.22 1.14 16.47
CA ASP A 222 -15.69 0.59 17.72
C ASP A 222 -14.34 1.23 18.09
N ILE A 223 -13.43 1.39 17.13
CA ILE A 223 -12.10 2.01 17.33
C ILE A 223 -12.22 3.48 17.76
N VAL A 224 -13.05 4.27 17.07
CA VAL A 224 -13.26 5.69 17.41
C VAL A 224 -13.88 5.79 18.80
N THR A 225 -14.89 4.97 19.08
CA THR A 225 -15.52 4.93 20.40
C THR A 225 -14.50 4.61 21.48
N ALA A 226 -13.65 3.59 21.28
CA ALA A 226 -12.59 3.25 22.23
C ALA A 226 -11.57 4.38 22.44
N ALA A 227 -11.23 5.14 21.40
CA ALA A 227 -10.24 6.21 21.48
C ALA A 227 -10.74 7.48 22.20
N VAL A 228 -12.06 7.72 22.24
CA VAL A 228 -12.65 8.86 22.94
C VAL A 228 -13.07 8.55 24.39
N LEU A 229 -13.03 7.27 24.78
CA LEU A 229 -13.34 6.81 26.14
C LEU A 229 -12.20 7.12 27.12
N ASP A 230 -12.05 8.39 27.49
CA ASP A 230 -11.10 8.83 28.54
C ASP A 230 -11.79 9.55 29.72
N GLY A 231 -13.13 9.43 29.82
CA GLY A 231 -13.93 9.98 30.93
C GLY A 231 -13.99 11.52 31.02
N LYS A 232 -13.42 12.24 30.05
CA LYS A 232 -13.50 13.70 29.95
C LYS A 232 -14.80 14.10 29.24
N PRO A 233 -15.56 15.10 29.74
CA PRO A 233 -16.79 15.55 29.07
C PRO A 233 -16.53 16.38 27.81
N GLU A 234 -15.36 17.00 27.71
CA GLU A 234 -14.93 17.83 26.59
C GLU A 234 -13.43 17.64 26.33
N MET A 235 -13.00 17.89 25.10
CA MET A 235 -11.61 17.76 24.66
C MET A 235 -11.18 18.99 23.86
N ARG A 236 -9.90 19.37 24.02
CA ARG A 236 -9.23 20.35 23.15
C ARG A 236 -8.75 19.69 21.86
N PHE A 237 -8.42 20.49 20.85
CA PHE A 237 -7.91 20.01 19.57
C PHE A 237 -6.68 19.11 19.72
N GLU A 238 -5.73 19.44 20.61
CA GLU A 238 -4.53 18.62 20.84
C GLU A 238 -4.86 17.25 21.42
N GLU A 239 -5.91 17.17 22.26
CA GLU A 239 -6.40 15.90 22.81
C GLU A 239 -7.12 15.09 21.73
N THR A 240 -7.92 15.73 20.88
CA THR A 240 -8.52 15.06 19.71
C THR A 240 -7.46 14.61 18.71
N LEU A 241 -6.38 15.35 18.51
CA LEU A 241 -5.28 14.94 17.64
C LEU A 241 -4.56 13.72 18.20
N ALA A 242 -4.37 13.64 19.51
CA ALA A 242 -3.85 12.44 20.16
C ALA A 242 -4.80 11.24 19.97
N ALA A 243 -6.11 11.45 20.13
CA ALA A 243 -7.12 10.41 19.87
C ALA A 243 -7.11 9.97 18.39
N ALA A 244 -7.04 10.89 17.43
CA ALA A 244 -6.96 10.58 16.00
C ALA A 244 -5.72 9.73 15.66
N LYS A 245 -4.57 10.02 16.28
CA LYS A 245 -3.35 9.20 16.12
C LYS A 245 -3.54 7.78 16.67
N GLU A 246 -4.22 7.62 17.79
CA GLU A 246 -4.52 6.31 18.36
C GLU A 246 -5.57 5.55 17.51
N VAL A 247 -6.59 6.23 17.00
CA VAL A 247 -7.55 5.66 16.02
C VAL A 247 -6.80 5.11 14.80
N MET A 248 -5.92 5.90 14.19
CA MET A 248 -5.13 5.45 13.04
C MET A 248 -4.25 4.23 13.36
N LYS A 249 -3.66 4.20 14.55
CA LYS A 249 -2.83 3.08 15.00
C LYS A 249 -3.64 1.80 15.21
N GLN A 250 -4.81 1.89 15.83
CA GLN A 250 -5.70 0.73 16.00
C GLN A 250 -6.27 0.27 14.66
N PHE A 251 -6.66 1.21 13.79
CA PHE A 251 -7.13 0.91 12.45
C PHE A 251 -6.05 0.21 11.60
N ALA A 252 -4.78 0.61 11.73
CA ALA A 252 -3.67 -0.09 11.08
C ALA A 252 -3.54 -1.54 11.57
N GLY A 253 -3.77 -1.79 12.87
CA GLY A 253 -3.83 -3.14 13.42
C GLY A 253 -4.97 -3.97 12.83
N TYR A 254 -6.17 -3.41 12.77
CA TYR A 254 -7.33 -4.05 12.15
C TYR A 254 -7.07 -4.37 10.66
N SER A 255 -6.56 -3.41 9.90
CA SER A 255 -6.25 -3.60 8.47
C SER A 255 -5.27 -4.75 8.23
N VAL A 256 -4.32 -4.98 9.15
CA VAL A 256 -3.40 -6.13 9.06
C VAL A 256 -4.15 -7.45 9.24
N GLU A 257 -5.11 -7.54 10.15
CA GLU A 257 -5.91 -8.75 10.34
C GLU A 257 -6.81 -9.04 9.12
N GLU A 258 -7.40 -8.00 8.52
CA GLU A 258 -8.17 -8.15 7.28
C GLU A 258 -7.32 -8.75 6.15
N CYS A 259 -6.10 -8.22 5.97
CA CYS A 259 -5.13 -8.76 5.01
C CYS A 259 -4.77 -10.22 5.28
N ARG A 260 -4.62 -10.61 6.56
CA ARG A 260 -4.40 -12.02 6.93
C ARG A 260 -5.64 -12.87 6.64
N GLY A 261 -6.83 -12.33 6.80
CA GLY A 261 -8.09 -12.96 6.39
C GLY A 261 -8.10 -13.28 4.89
N VAL A 262 -7.74 -12.31 4.05
CA VAL A 262 -7.60 -12.49 2.59
C VAL A 262 -6.63 -13.62 2.25
N LYS A 263 -5.41 -13.58 2.84
CA LYS A 263 -4.39 -14.62 2.65
C LYS A 263 -4.91 -16.00 3.09
N THR A 264 -5.56 -16.08 4.25
CA THR A 264 -6.08 -17.33 4.82
C THR A 264 -7.14 -17.95 3.92
N THR A 265 -8.07 -17.14 3.41
CA THR A 265 -9.10 -17.58 2.48
C THR A 265 -8.49 -18.15 1.20
N LEU A 266 -7.54 -17.43 0.58
CA LEU A 266 -6.85 -17.91 -0.63
C LEU A 266 -6.00 -19.16 -0.37
N ALA A 267 -5.31 -19.23 0.76
CA ALA A 267 -4.49 -20.39 1.13
C ALA A 267 -5.32 -21.65 1.40
N ALA A 268 -6.58 -21.51 1.78
CA ALA A 268 -7.52 -22.62 1.97
C ALA A 268 -8.12 -23.15 0.66
N MET A 269 -8.02 -22.40 -0.44
CA MET A 269 -8.51 -22.84 -1.75
C MET A 269 -7.63 -23.95 -2.34
N PRO A 270 -8.13 -24.70 -3.34
CA PRO A 270 -7.32 -25.72 -3.99
C PRO A 270 -6.05 -25.13 -4.64
N GLY A 271 -4.91 -25.76 -4.35
CA GLY A 271 -3.58 -25.25 -4.73
C GLY A 271 -3.03 -24.17 -3.79
N GLY A 272 -3.88 -23.57 -2.94
CA GLY A 272 -3.54 -22.48 -2.03
C GLY A 272 -2.30 -22.71 -1.16
N PRO A 273 -2.09 -23.92 -0.57
CA PRO A 273 -0.88 -24.20 0.22
C PRO A 273 0.45 -24.07 -0.55
N SER A 274 0.41 -24.06 -1.89
CA SER A 274 1.58 -23.80 -2.75
C SER A 274 1.81 -22.31 -3.04
N GLY A 275 1.04 -21.41 -2.43
CA GLY A 275 1.11 -19.96 -2.67
C GLY A 275 0.31 -19.49 -3.89
N ARG A 276 -0.56 -20.34 -4.46
CA ARG A 276 -1.19 -20.10 -5.76
C ARG A 276 -2.62 -20.63 -5.80
N VAL A 277 -3.52 -19.94 -6.48
CA VAL A 277 -4.90 -20.40 -6.73
C VAL A 277 -5.22 -20.28 -8.21
N LEU A 278 -6.05 -21.17 -8.76
CA LEU A 278 -6.51 -21.01 -10.14
C LEU A 278 -7.31 -19.72 -10.27
N LEU A 279 -7.11 -18.97 -11.36
CA LEU A 279 -7.87 -17.75 -11.64
C LEU A 279 -9.38 -18.02 -11.66
N ALA A 280 -9.78 -19.19 -12.18
CA ALA A 280 -11.18 -19.62 -12.19
C ALA A 280 -11.75 -19.91 -10.80
N ASP A 281 -10.93 -20.27 -9.80
CA ASP A 281 -11.41 -20.43 -8.42
C ASP A 281 -11.47 -19.06 -7.73
N PHE A 282 -10.46 -18.21 -7.94
CA PHE A 282 -10.42 -16.82 -7.48
C PHE A 282 -11.67 -16.03 -7.91
N HIS A 283 -12.01 -16.02 -9.20
CA HIS A 283 -13.18 -15.31 -9.72
C HIS A 283 -14.52 -15.96 -9.32
N ARG A 284 -14.53 -17.26 -9.01
CA ARG A 284 -15.74 -17.95 -8.56
C ARG A 284 -16.18 -17.48 -7.19
N GLU A 285 -15.24 -17.20 -6.28
CA GLU A 285 -15.54 -16.58 -4.99
C GLU A 285 -16.17 -15.20 -5.15
N ALA A 286 -15.65 -14.36 -6.05
CA ALA A 286 -16.26 -13.07 -6.34
C ALA A 286 -17.69 -13.18 -6.89
N VAL A 287 -17.95 -14.16 -7.76
CA VAL A 287 -19.31 -14.46 -8.24
C VAL A 287 -20.24 -14.91 -7.10
N ASN A 288 -19.69 -15.60 -6.09
CA ASN A 288 -20.41 -16.10 -4.92
C ASN A 288 -20.63 -15.04 -3.81
N GLY A 289 -20.03 -13.86 -3.94
CA GLY A 289 -20.26 -12.72 -3.05
C GLY A 289 -19.00 -12.12 -2.43
N GLU A 290 -17.85 -12.77 -2.57
CA GLU A 290 -16.55 -12.27 -2.07
C GLU A 290 -15.95 -11.27 -3.06
N LEU A 291 -16.54 -10.07 -3.16
CA LEU A 291 -16.20 -9.05 -4.16
C LEU A 291 -14.74 -8.59 -4.11
N ILE A 292 -14.03 -8.85 -3.01
CA ILE A 292 -12.59 -8.59 -2.90
C ILE A 292 -11.78 -9.34 -3.97
N PHE A 293 -12.25 -10.47 -4.49
CA PHE A 293 -11.56 -11.25 -5.52
C PHE A 293 -12.03 -10.94 -6.96
N SER A 294 -12.43 -9.70 -7.21
CA SER A 294 -13.03 -9.29 -8.49
C SER A 294 -12.02 -8.74 -9.50
N GLU A 295 -10.73 -8.72 -9.19
CA GLU A 295 -9.72 -8.12 -10.05
C GLU A 295 -9.67 -8.73 -11.45
N THR A 296 -9.53 -7.88 -12.48
CA THR A 296 -9.48 -8.32 -13.88
C THR A 296 -8.20 -9.10 -14.16
N ARG A 297 -8.25 -10.01 -15.14
CA ARG A 297 -7.06 -10.69 -15.66
C ARG A 297 -5.95 -9.72 -16.07
N GLU A 298 -6.31 -8.68 -16.82
CA GLU A 298 -5.33 -7.70 -17.31
C GLU A 298 -4.62 -7.02 -16.14
N TYR A 299 -5.38 -6.63 -15.13
CA TYR A 299 -4.85 -6.02 -13.92
C TYR A 299 -3.89 -6.97 -13.21
N LEU A 300 -4.33 -8.19 -12.87
CA LEU A 300 -3.50 -9.20 -12.19
C LEU A 300 -2.22 -9.54 -12.98
N GLN A 301 -2.29 -9.54 -14.31
CA GLN A 301 -1.11 -9.76 -15.15
C GLN A 301 -0.12 -8.59 -15.07
N LYS A 302 -0.57 -7.33 -15.17
CA LYS A 302 0.31 -6.16 -15.03
C LYS A 302 0.91 -6.04 -13.64
N LEU A 303 0.19 -6.47 -12.61
CA LEU A 303 0.72 -6.58 -11.25
C LEU A 303 1.84 -7.62 -11.10
N GLY A 304 1.98 -8.56 -12.05
CA GLY A 304 2.78 -9.76 -11.84
C GLY A 304 2.15 -10.75 -10.85
N ALA A 305 0.88 -10.56 -10.49
CA ALA A 305 0.11 -11.43 -9.62
C ALA A 305 -0.52 -12.61 -10.37
N LEU A 306 -0.52 -12.61 -11.70
CA LEU A 306 -0.98 -13.73 -12.51
C LEU A 306 0.19 -14.51 -13.11
N ASP A 307 0.22 -15.81 -12.88
CA ASP A 307 1.12 -16.72 -13.57
C ASP A 307 0.40 -17.45 -14.71
N THR A 308 0.89 -17.21 -15.93
CA THR A 308 0.39 -17.82 -17.17
C THR A 308 1.40 -18.80 -17.77
N THR A 309 2.39 -19.27 -17.00
CA THR A 309 3.37 -20.28 -17.45
C THR A 309 2.70 -21.53 -18.01
N LEU A 310 1.56 -21.91 -17.43
CA LEU A 310 0.62 -22.88 -18.01
C LEU A 310 -0.60 -22.11 -18.55
N PRO A 311 -0.68 -21.81 -19.85
CA PRO A 311 -1.73 -20.94 -20.41
C PRO A 311 -3.16 -21.46 -20.15
N ALA A 312 -3.30 -22.77 -20.01
CA ALA A 312 -4.55 -23.46 -19.73
C ALA A 312 -5.01 -23.39 -18.26
N PHE A 313 -4.10 -23.04 -17.35
CA PHE A 313 -4.32 -23.02 -15.91
C PHE A 313 -3.72 -21.76 -15.31
N PRO A 314 -4.15 -20.57 -15.76
CA PRO A 314 -3.66 -19.32 -15.20
C PRO A 314 -3.94 -19.30 -13.70
N SER A 315 -2.91 -18.97 -12.90
CA SER A 315 -3.00 -19.01 -11.45
C SER A 315 -2.64 -17.66 -10.85
N VAL A 316 -3.44 -17.19 -9.90
CA VAL A 316 -3.11 -16.03 -9.08
C VAL A 316 -2.06 -16.43 -8.05
N LEU A 317 -0.99 -15.67 -7.96
CA LEU A 317 0.05 -15.79 -6.95
C LEU A 317 -0.41 -15.04 -5.70
N ILE A 318 -0.71 -15.78 -4.64
CA ILE A 318 -1.29 -15.25 -3.41
C ILE A 318 -0.45 -14.11 -2.84
N PRO A 319 0.87 -14.26 -2.56
CA PRO A 319 1.63 -13.18 -1.96
C PRO A 319 1.71 -11.94 -2.85
N ASN A 320 1.84 -12.08 -4.18
CA ASN A 320 1.85 -10.94 -5.10
C ASN A 320 0.51 -10.19 -5.12
N TYR A 321 -0.61 -10.92 -5.02
CA TYR A 321 -1.94 -10.31 -4.96
C TYR A 321 -2.17 -9.60 -3.61
N VAL A 322 -1.86 -10.26 -2.50
CA VAL A 322 -2.07 -9.70 -1.15
C VAL A 322 -1.34 -8.37 -0.99
N VAL A 323 -0.09 -8.26 -1.44
CA VAL A 323 0.70 -7.01 -1.32
C VAL A 323 0.42 -5.99 -2.44
N SER A 324 -0.64 -6.18 -3.24
CA SER A 324 -0.98 -5.29 -4.36
C SER A 324 -1.83 -4.07 -3.94
N PRO A 325 -1.94 -3.02 -4.78
CA PRO A 325 -2.57 -1.75 -4.43
C PRO A 325 -4.08 -1.85 -4.29
N SER A 326 -4.70 -2.86 -4.90
CA SER A 326 -6.13 -3.13 -4.69
C SER A 326 -6.42 -3.56 -3.24
N ASN A 327 -5.38 -3.92 -2.48
CA ASN A 327 -5.42 -4.22 -1.05
C ASN A 327 -4.78 -3.10 -0.20
N CYS A 328 -4.77 -1.86 -0.71
CA CYS A 328 -4.40 -0.67 0.05
C CYS A 328 -5.62 0.21 0.32
N VAL A 329 -5.58 0.94 1.43
CA VAL A 329 -6.54 1.98 1.82
C VAL A 329 -5.81 3.29 2.10
N GLY A 330 -6.53 4.41 2.11
CA GLY A 330 -5.91 5.69 2.49
C GLY A 330 -5.33 6.51 1.34
N THR A 331 -5.78 6.31 0.09
CA THR A 331 -5.02 6.72 -1.11
C THR A 331 -5.06 8.21 -1.45
N THR A 332 -5.38 9.06 -0.49
CA THR A 332 -5.55 10.51 -0.70
C THR A 332 -4.37 11.34 -0.21
N SER A 333 -3.28 10.70 0.27
CA SER A 333 -2.04 11.36 0.71
C SER A 333 -0.83 10.98 -0.15
N PHE A 334 0.40 11.18 0.33
CA PHE A 334 1.64 10.70 -0.29
C PHE A 334 2.07 9.31 0.24
N PHE A 335 1.28 8.71 1.14
CA PHE A 335 1.41 7.33 1.57
C PHE A 335 0.05 6.61 1.52
N ASP A 336 0.11 5.29 1.36
CA ASP A 336 -1.02 4.38 1.38
C ASP A 336 -0.82 3.37 2.52
N MET A 337 -1.90 2.89 3.13
CA MET A 337 -1.82 1.80 4.10
C MET A 337 -2.17 0.49 3.40
N CYS A 338 -1.21 -0.40 3.28
CA CYS A 338 -1.31 -1.60 2.46
C CYS A 338 -1.15 -2.87 3.29
N CYS A 339 -1.56 -4.01 2.75
CA CYS A 339 -1.20 -5.29 3.34
C CYS A 339 0.30 -5.44 3.52
N GLN A 340 0.69 -5.95 4.69
CA GLN A 340 2.10 -6.18 5.01
C GLN A 340 2.68 -7.26 4.09
N ASN A 341 3.90 -7.01 3.60
CA ASN A 341 4.69 -8.04 2.94
C ASN A 341 5.36 -8.91 4.02
N GLU A 342 4.82 -10.09 4.29
CA GLU A 342 5.34 -11.00 5.32
C GLU A 342 6.77 -11.48 5.03
N CYS A 343 7.19 -11.48 3.75
CA CYS A 343 8.57 -11.74 3.35
C CYS A 343 9.57 -10.79 4.01
N GLU A 344 9.16 -9.55 4.32
CA GLU A 344 10.02 -8.56 4.96
C GLU A 344 10.44 -8.98 6.36
N SER A 345 9.59 -9.73 7.08
CA SER A 345 9.97 -10.29 8.39
C SER A 345 11.03 -11.40 8.25
N ILE A 346 10.98 -12.17 7.15
CA ILE A 346 11.96 -13.21 6.84
C ILE A 346 13.30 -12.57 6.46
N LEU A 347 13.26 -11.53 5.62
CA LEU A 347 14.44 -10.73 5.27
C LEU A 347 15.06 -10.07 6.50
N GLU A 348 14.25 -9.48 7.40
CA GLU A 348 14.74 -8.84 8.61
C GLU A 348 15.53 -9.81 9.52
N ASP A 349 15.10 -11.07 9.63
CA ASP A 349 15.85 -12.07 10.41
C ASP A 349 17.20 -12.40 9.79
N ILE A 350 17.28 -12.47 8.46
CA ILE A 350 18.53 -12.69 7.73
C ILE A 350 19.46 -11.49 7.89
N GLU A 351 18.94 -10.28 7.68
CA GLU A 351 19.69 -9.04 7.83
C GLU A 351 20.25 -8.94 9.25
N ARG A 352 19.44 -9.22 10.27
CA ARG A 352 19.84 -9.21 11.69
C ARG A 352 20.90 -10.26 11.99
N ALA A 353 20.76 -11.47 11.45
CA ALA A 353 21.69 -12.56 11.71
C ALA A 353 23.04 -12.39 11.00
N LEU A 354 23.02 -11.90 9.76
CA LEU A 354 24.19 -11.91 8.87
C LEU A 354 24.91 -10.56 8.79
N GLN A 355 24.19 -9.44 8.93
CA GLN A 355 24.75 -8.08 8.94
C GLN A 355 25.70 -7.81 7.75
N SER A 356 25.36 -8.34 6.57
CA SER A 356 26.18 -8.33 5.36
C SER A 356 25.27 -8.31 4.13
N ALA A 357 25.74 -7.73 3.02
CA ALA A 357 25.00 -7.71 1.73
C ALA A 357 25.04 -9.04 0.98
N GLU A 358 26.02 -9.88 1.30
CA GLU A 358 26.18 -11.19 0.70
C GLU A 358 26.50 -12.22 1.77
N ALA A 359 26.07 -13.46 1.57
CA ALA A 359 26.36 -14.56 2.48
C ALA A 359 26.55 -15.89 1.76
N THR A 360 27.14 -16.88 2.43
CA THR A 360 27.24 -18.23 1.86
C THR A 360 25.88 -18.94 1.95
N PRO A 361 25.58 -19.90 1.05
CA PRO A 361 24.39 -20.75 1.16
C PRO A 361 24.18 -21.36 2.54
N LYS A 362 25.28 -21.77 3.19
CA LYS A 362 25.27 -22.36 4.53
C LYS A 362 24.84 -21.36 5.61
N ASP A 363 25.34 -20.13 5.54
CA ASP A 363 25.01 -19.09 6.52
C ASP A 363 23.54 -18.66 6.37
N ILE A 364 23.04 -18.56 5.13
CA ILE A 364 21.63 -18.27 4.83
C ILE A 364 20.72 -19.36 5.40
N ALA A 365 21.02 -20.62 5.10
CA ALA A 365 20.27 -21.76 5.63
C ALA A 365 20.26 -21.77 7.16
N GLY A 366 21.40 -21.46 7.79
CA GLY A 366 21.55 -21.36 9.24
C GLY A 366 20.75 -20.20 9.85
N ALA A 367 20.76 -19.02 9.22
CA ALA A 367 19.99 -17.86 9.67
C ALA A 367 18.48 -18.11 9.68
N LEU A 368 17.99 -18.95 8.76
CA LEU A 368 16.57 -19.27 8.61
C LEU A 368 16.16 -20.61 9.25
N ALA A 369 17.05 -21.31 9.95
CA ALA A 369 16.77 -22.63 10.50
C ALA A 369 15.52 -22.65 11.41
N VAL A 370 15.30 -21.60 12.18
CA VAL A 370 14.12 -21.46 13.06
C VAL A 370 12.81 -21.34 12.26
N ARG A 371 12.85 -20.70 11.09
CA ARG A 371 11.68 -20.52 10.21
C ARG A 371 11.41 -21.73 9.32
N GLY A 372 12.47 -22.40 8.90
CA GLY A 372 12.41 -23.57 8.02
C GLY A 372 11.79 -24.83 8.63
N GLY A 373 11.70 -24.87 9.97
CA GLY A 373 11.29 -26.06 10.72
C GLY A 373 12.44 -27.07 10.89
N ASP A 374 12.39 -27.87 11.96
CA ASP A 374 13.41 -28.90 12.21
C ASP A 374 13.10 -30.23 11.50
N ALA A 375 14.19 -30.90 11.09
CA ALA A 375 14.35 -32.08 10.24
C ALA A 375 14.26 -31.81 8.72
N GLY A 376 15.44 -31.67 8.08
CA GLY A 376 15.56 -31.64 6.61
C GLY A 376 15.52 -30.26 5.97
N TRP A 377 15.69 -29.18 6.75
CA TRP A 377 15.79 -27.81 6.25
C TRP A 377 17.24 -27.39 5.90
N PRO A 378 17.42 -26.62 4.81
CA PRO A 378 16.52 -26.55 3.66
C PRO A 378 16.48 -27.91 2.96
N SER A 379 15.41 -28.17 2.20
CA SER A 379 15.33 -29.40 1.40
C SER A 379 16.47 -29.46 0.38
N ALA A 380 16.87 -30.66 -0.06
CA ALA A 380 17.96 -30.80 -1.04
C ALA A 380 17.73 -30.00 -2.35
N PRO A 381 16.49 -29.84 -2.88
CA PRO A 381 16.22 -28.89 -3.96
C PRO A 381 16.51 -27.43 -3.58
N LEU A 382 15.99 -26.95 -2.46
CA LEU A 382 16.19 -25.57 -2.00
C LEU A 382 17.68 -25.26 -1.71
N GLN A 383 18.41 -26.24 -1.20
CA GLN A 383 19.85 -26.11 -0.98
C GLN A 383 20.61 -25.95 -2.30
N ARG A 384 20.26 -26.73 -3.33
CA ARG A 384 20.86 -26.61 -4.67
C ARG A 384 20.53 -25.28 -5.32
N GLU A 385 19.30 -24.78 -5.17
CA GLU A 385 18.93 -23.45 -5.67
C GLU A 385 19.79 -22.33 -5.06
N LEU A 386 20.12 -22.40 -3.76
CA LEU A 386 21.07 -21.46 -3.14
C LEU A 386 22.49 -21.61 -3.68
N GLU A 387 22.94 -22.86 -3.87
CA GLU A 387 24.27 -23.14 -4.42
C GLU A 387 24.40 -22.59 -5.84
N GLU A 388 23.41 -22.82 -6.70
CA GLU A 388 23.32 -22.27 -8.06
C GLU A 388 23.29 -20.74 -8.04
N ALA A 389 22.53 -20.12 -7.13
CA ALA A 389 22.54 -18.67 -6.94
C ALA A 389 23.91 -18.12 -6.53
N ALA A 390 24.74 -18.93 -5.87
CA ALA A 390 26.07 -18.55 -5.40
C ALA A 390 27.18 -18.76 -6.46
N GLU A 391 26.97 -19.64 -7.44
CA GLU A 391 27.97 -19.97 -8.48
C GLU A 391 28.37 -18.75 -9.29
N ALA A 392 27.43 -17.84 -9.57
CA ALA A 392 27.68 -16.62 -10.33
C ALA A 392 28.48 -15.55 -9.55
N HIS A 393 28.66 -15.71 -8.23
CA HIS A 393 29.13 -14.66 -7.31
C HIS A 393 30.20 -15.14 -6.34
N GLY A 394 31.14 -15.95 -6.82
CA GLY A 394 32.30 -16.37 -6.02
C GLY A 394 31.92 -17.21 -4.79
N GLY A 395 30.80 -17.94 -4.85
CA GLY A 395 30.32 -18.79 -3.75
C GLY A 395 29.51 -18.05 -2.68
N ARG A 396 29.07 -16.82 -2.94
CA ARG A 396 28.18 -16.04 -2.07
C ARG A 396 26.91 -15.66 -2.82
N VAL A 397 25.84 -15.39 -2.09
CA VAL A 397 24.55 -14.95 -2.64
C VAL A 397 24.29 -13.52 -2.19
N GLY A 398 23.97 -12.62 -3.11
CA GLY A 398 23.47 -11.28 -2.80
C GLY A 398 22.08 -11.34 -2.16
N LEU A 399 21.95 -10.86 -0.93
CA LEU A 399 20.75 -11.05 -0.09
C LEU A 399 19.54 -10.21 -0.50
N HIS A 400 19.70 -9.33 -1.46
CA HIS A 400 18.63 -8.45 -1.95
C HIS A 400 18.43 -8.57 -3.47
N GLY A 401 19.13 -9.52 -4.11
CA GLY A 401 19.08 -9.74 -5.55
C GLY A 401 17.96 -10.67 -6.01
N LEU A 402 17.71 -10.63 -7.32
CA LEU A 402 16.66 -11.41 -7.98
C LEU A 402 16.76 -12.91 -7.69
N ALA A 403 17.98 -13.47 -7.73
CA ALA A 403 18.21 -14.89 -7.49
C ALA A 403 17.78 -15.29 -6.06
N PHE A 404 18.13 -14.46 -5.07
CA PHE A 404 17.75 -14.71 -3.69
C PHE A 404 16.25 -14.50 -3.43
N ALA A 405 15.65 -13.47 -4.02
CA ALA A 405 14.21 -13.25 -3.94
C ALA A 405 13.41 -14.41 -4.56
N ARG A 406 13.91 -15.01 -5.66
CA ARG A 406 13.32 -16.24 -6.22
C ARG A 406 13.42 -17.40 -5.25
N TRP A 407 14.59 -17.60 -4.64
CA TRP A 407 14.78 -18.63 -3.64
C TRP A 407 13.85 -18.46 -2.43
N LEU A 408 13.67 -17.23 -1.95
CA LEU A 408 12.73 -16.92 -0.87
C LEU A 408 11.29 -17.28 -1.25
N ASN A 409 10.86 -16.99 -2.48
CA ASN A 409 9.55 -17.41 -2.98
C ASN A 409 9.43 -18.95 -3.06
N SER A 410 10.47 -19.67 -3.48
CA SER A 410 10.48 -21.15 -3.46
C SER A 410 10.38 -21.70 -2.03
N ALA A 411 11.10 -21.10 -1.09
CA ALA A 411 11.22 -21.56 0.29
C ALA A 411 9.99 -21.21 1.14
N PHE A 412 9.37 -20.05 0.88
CA PHE A 412 8.24 -19.49 1.62
C PHE A 412 7.16 -18.98 0.65
N PRO A 413 6.48 -19.88 -0.07
CA PRO A 413 5.60 -19.51 -1.19
C PRO A 413 4.32 -18.76 -0.79
N LEU A 414 3.95 -18.80 0.50
CA LEU A 414 2.80 -18.06 1.02
C LEU A 414 3.20 -16.67 1.55
N GLU A 415 4.45 -16.47 1.93
CA GLU A 415 4.96 -15.25 2.56
C GLU A 415 5.67 -14.35 1.54
N CYS A 416 6.41 -14.94 0.61
CA CYS A 416 7.31 -14.23 -0.28
C CYS A 416 6.75 -14.09 -1.70
N PRO A 417 6.53 -12.85 -2.20
CA PRO A 417 6.11 -12.62 -3.57
C PRO A 417 7.10 -13.17 -4.59
N ARG A 418 6.61 -13.67 -5.72
CA ARG A 418 7.46 -14.05 -6.85
C ARG A 418 8.00 -12.79 -7.51
N PRO A 419 9.34 -12.60 -7.56
CA PRO A 419 9.92 -11.41 -8.17
C PRO A 419 9.83 -11.45 -9.70
N ARG A 420 9.74 -10.28 -10.36
CA ARG A 420 9.89 -10.18 -11.81
C ARG A 420 11.31 -9.72 -12.15
N PRO A 421 11.94 -10.25 -13.22
CA PRO A 421 13.26 -9.78 -13.64
C PRO A 421 13.32 -8.28 -13.91
N GLY A 422 12.24 -7.72 -14.49
CA GLY A 422 12.15 -6.28 -14.77
C GLY A 422 12.07 -5.41 -13.52
N ASP A 423 11.85 -6.00 -12.34
CA ASP A 423 11.81 -5.23 -11.08
C ASP A 423 13.22 -4.91 -10.55
N TYR A 424 14.26 -5.52 -11.11
CA TYR A 424 15.64 -5.46 -10.63
C TYR A 424 16.53 -4.70 -11.62
N GLY A 425 17.34 -3.79 -11.10
CA GLY A 425 18.35 -3.04 -11.86
C GLY A 425 19.69 -3.76 -11.93
N GLU A 426 20.71 -3.06 -12.46
CA GLU A 426 22.09 -3.58 -12.58
C GLU A 426 22.77 -3.83 -11.22
N GLU A 427 22.34 -3.14 -10.15
CA GLU A 427 22.91 -3.23 -8.80
C GLU A 427 22.42 -4.42 -7.95
N GLU A 428 21.68 -5.37 -8.55
CA GLU A 428 21.08 -6.51 -7.84
C GLU A 428 20.21 -6.11 -6.64
N LEU A 429 19.68 -4.91 -6.68
CA LEU A 429 18.59 -4.46 -5.84
C LEU A 429 17.35 -4.33 -6.74
N PRO A 430 16.14 -4.42 -6.17
CA PRO A 430 14.99 -3.85 -6.84
C PRO A 430 15.36 -2.41 -7.23
N ASP A 431 15.28 -2.08 -8.50
CA ASP A 431 15.51 -0.72 -9.04
C ASP A 431 14.93 -0.62 -10.44
N ALA A 432 13.70 -1.09 -10.60
CA ALA A 432 13.07 -1.31 -11.89
C ALA A 432 13.03 -0.06 -12.79
N GLY A 433 13.15 1.16 -12.24
CA GLY A 433 12.81 2.38 -12.97
C GLY A 433 11.36 2.40 -13.49
N VAL A 434 10.52 1.40 -13.17
CA VAL A 434 9.11 1.27 -13.52
C VAL A 434 8.32 0.85 -12.29
N GLU A 435 7.15 1.46 -12.07
CA GLU A 435 6.40 1.26 -10.83
C GLU A 435 5.99 -0.20 -10.66
N PHE A 436 6.16 -0.72 -9.44
CA PHE A 436 5.65 -2.03 -9.05
C PHE A 436 4.15 -2.20 -9.38
N GLN A 437 3.42 -1.10 -9.64
CA GLN A 437 2.05 -1.12 -10.10
C GLN A 437 1.63 0.11 -10.96
N ALA A 438 2.20 0.26 -12.15
CA ALA A 438 1.63 1.19 -13.15
C ALA A 438 0.33 0.61 -13.76
N VAL A 439 -0.75 0.60 -12.99
CA VAL A 439 -2.06 0.02 -13.35
C VAL A 439 -3.20 1.05 -13.42
N ALA A 440 -2.90 2.34 -13.27
CA ALA A 440 -3.88 3.44 -13.31
C ALA A 440 -4.74 3.48 -14.59
N ALA A 441 -4.23 2.95 -15.71
CA ALA A 441 -4.95 2.89 -16.98
C ALA A 441 -5.77 1.59 -17.18
N VAL A 442 -5.79 0.68 -16.20
CA VAL A 442 -6.46 -0.62 -16.30
C VAL A 442 -7.68 -0.65 -15.40
N GLN A 443 -8.73 -1.29 -15.90
CA GLN A 443 -9.88 -1.64 -15.09
C GLN A 443 -9.43 -2.63 -13.99
N VAL A 444 -9.43 -2.19 -12.74
CA VAL A 444 -8.99 -3.01 -11.60
C VAL A 444 -9.92 -4.17 -11.39
N SER A 445 -11.24 -3.97 -11.32
CA SER A 445 -12.22 -5.01 -11.03
C SER A 445 -13.18 -5.25 -12.19
N ALA A 446 -13.59 -6.50 -12.35
CA ALA A 446 -14.63 -6.93 -13.27
C ALA A 446 -16.00 -6.94 -12.60
N SER A 447 -17.03 -6.57 -13.36
CA SER A 447 -18.41 -6.81 -12.97
C SER A 447 -18.72 -8.31 -12.89
N LYS A 448 -19.74 -8.68 -12.13
CA LYS A 448 -20.20 -10.08 -12.03
C LYS A 448 -20.49 -10.72 -13.39
N ALA A 449 -21.01 -9.94 -14.35
CA ALA A 449 -21.30 -10.43 -15.70
C ALA A 449 -20.03 -10.74 -16.50
N GLU A 450 -18.99 -9.92 -16.35
CA GLU A 450 -17.68 -10.14 -16.97
C GLU A 450 -17.00 -11.39 -16.38
N LEU A 451 -17.01 -11.52 -15.05
CA LEU A 451 -16.46 -12.69 -14.35
C LEU A 451 -17.15 -14.00 -14.79
N LEU A 452 -18.48 -14.00 -14.90
CA LEU A 452 -19.22 -15.17 -15.38
C LEU A 452 -18.83 -15.57 -16.81
N LYS A 453 -18.60 -14.59 -17.69
CA LYS A 453 -18.15 -14.83 -19.06
C LYS A 453 -16.72 -15.39 -19.10
N GLU A 454 -15.84 -14.89 -18.24
CA GLU A 454 -14.47 -15.38 -18.11
C GLU A 454 -14.44 -16.83 -17.59
N LEU A 455 -15.22 -17.15 -16.55
CA LEU A 455 -15.34 -18.51 -16.03
C LEU A 455 -15.80 -19.51 -17.08
N GLN A 456 -16.76 -19.14 -17.93
CA GLN A 456 -17.20 -19.99 -19.05
C GLN A 456 -16.09 -20.23 -20.08
N ALA A 457 -15.28 -19.22 -20.36
CA ALA A 457 -14.14 -19.35 -21.28
C ALA A 457 -13.04 -20.24 -20.71
N GLU A 458 -12.74 -20.09 -19.41
CA GLU A 458 -11.76 -20.92 -18.70
C GLU A 458 -12.20 -22.39 -18.62
N GLU A 459 -13.48 -22.65 -18.33
CA GLU A 459 -14.04 -24.00 -18.37
C GLU A 459 -13.94 -24.63 -19.77
N GLY A 460 -14.14 -23.83 -20.83
CA GLY A 460 -13.92 -24.26 -22.21
C GLY A 460 -12.45 -24.60 -22.50
N ASN A 461 -11.51 -23.74 -22.10
CA ASN A 461 -10.08 -23.97 -22.29
C ASN A 461 -9.59 -25.23 -21.55
N MET A 462 -10.10 -25.48 -20.33
CA MET A 462 -9.81 -26.70 -19.58
C MET A 462 -10.31 -27.99 -20.27
N THR A 463 -11.12 -27.94 -21.32
CA THR A 463 -11.57 -29.15 -22.03
C THR A 463 -10.75 -29.50 -23.26
N LEU A 464 -9.79 -28.66 -23.66
CA LEU A 464 -8.96 -28.87 -24.86
C LEU A 464 -7.83 -29.90 -24.61
N PRO A 465 -7.44 -30.69 -25.63
CA PRO A 465 -6.28 -31.58 -25.53
C PRO A 465 -4.97 -30.79 -25.57
N PHE A 466 -4.14 -30.92 -24.53
CA PHE A 466 -2.85 -30.25 -24.39
C PHE A 466 -1.66 -31.13 -24.83
N PRO A 467 -0.51 -30.55 -25.23
CA PRO A 467 0.75 -31.26 -25.41
C PRO A 467 1.14 -32.08 -24.16
N GLY A 468 1.87 -33.17 -24.35
CA GLY A 468 2.04 -34.24 -23.34
C GLY A 468 2.51 -33.82 -21.95
N GLU A 469 3.38 -32.80 -21.82
CA GLU A 469 3.88 -32.32 -20.52
C GLU A 469 2.89 -31.38 -19.80
N GLU A 470 2.25 -30.46 -20.51
CA GLU A 470 1.18 -29.59 -19.97
C GLU A 470 -0.05 -30.40 -19.56
N LEU A 471 -0.31 -31.50 -20.28
CA LEU A 471 -1.42 -32.40 -20.00
C LEU A 471 -1.24 -33.16 -18.68
N GLN A 472 0.00 -33.50 -18.28
CA GLN A 472 0.27 -34.23 -17.05
C GLN A 472 0.18 -33.32 -15.82
N ALA A 473 0.88 -32.17 -15.86
CA ALA A 473 0.81 -31.16 -14.79
C ALA A 473 -0.62 -30.61 -14.63
N GLY A 474 -1.32 -30.38 -15.74
CA GLY A 474 -2.73 -29.98 -15.74
C GLY A 474 -3.69 -31.02 -15.19
N LYS A 475 -3.42 -32.32 -15.40
CA LYS A 475 -4.22 -33.42 -14.82
C LYS A 475 -4.00 -33.55 -13.31
N GLU A 476 -2.79 -33.37 -12.82
CA GLU A 476 -2.47 -33.40 -11.39
C GLU A 476 -3.11 -32.21 -10.66
N LEU A 477 -3.01 -30.99 -11.22
CA LEU A 477 -3.74 -29.82 -10.70
C LEU A 477 -5.25 -30.03 -10.72
N ARG A 478 -5.82 -30.65 -11.76
CA ARG A 478 -7.26 -30.99 -11.81
C ARG A 478 -7.70 -31.97 -10.74
N ALA A 479 -6.91 -33.02 -10.51
CA ALA A 479 -7.23 -34.03 -9.50
C ALA A 479 -7.22 -33.40 -8.10
N LEU A 480 -6.17 -32.62 -7.79
CA LEU A 480 -6.05 -31.87 -6.54
C LEU A 480 -7.19 -30.84 -6.38
N ALA A 481 -7.54 -30.12 -7.44
CA ALA A 481 -8.62 -29.15 -7.42
C ALA A 481 -10.01 -29.78 -7.22
N ALA A 482 -10.28 -30.91 -7.88
CA ALA A 482 -11.53 -31.63 -7.74
C ALA A 482 -11.68 -32.25 -6.34
N GLU A 483 -10.62 -32.88 -5.82
CA GLU A 483 -10.60 -33.51 -4.49
C GLU A 483 -10.75 -32.47 -3.37
N ALA A 484 -10.06 -31.33 -3.47
CA ALA A 484 -10.19 -30.23 -2.51
C ALA A 484 -11.58 -29.56 -2.54
N ARG A 485 -12.22 -29.43 -3.73
CA ARG A 485 -13.60 -28.94 -3.85
C ARG A 485 -14.61 -29.86 -3.16
N GLU A 486 -14.42 -31.17 -3.26
CA GLU A 486 -15.28 -32.16 -2.59
C GLU A 486 -15.12 -32.09 -1.05
N GLN A 487 -13.91 -31.85 -0.56
CA GLN A 487 -13.61 -31.67 0.86
C GLN A 487 -14.16 -30.35 1.44
N MET A 488 -14.06 -29.23 0.70
CA MET A 488 -14.63 -27.95 1.14
C MET A 488 -16.17 -27.97 1.16
N ALA A 489 -16.79 -28.62 0.17
CA ALA A 489 -18.24 -28.81 0.17
C ALA A 489 -18.74 -29.64 1.36
N ALA A 490 -17.91 -30.54 1.91
CA ALA A 490 -18.20 -31.33 3.09
C ALA A 490 -17.96 -30.58 4.42
N GLY A 491 -17.17 -29.50 4.43
CA GLY A 491 -16.73 -28.79 5.64
C GLY A 491 -17.44 -27.46 5.95
N ALA A 492 -18.27 -26.92 5.05
CA ALA A 492 -18.86 -25.59 5.18
C ALA A 492 -19.94 -25.50 6.29
N THR A 493 -19.54 -25.23 7.54
CA THR A 493 -20.45 -24.75 8.60
C THR A 493 -19.98 -23.48 9.32
N ARG A 494 -18.91 -22.80 8.88
CA ARG A 494 -18.55 -21.47 9.39
C ARG A 494 -17.93 -20.61 8.28
N GLY A 495 -18.79 -19.85 7.60
CA GLY A 495 -18.39 -18.74 6.74
C GLY A 495 -18.70 -17.41 7.44
N LEU A 496 -17.85 -16.42 7.20
CA LEU A 496 -18.00 -15.03 7.61
C LEU A 496 -19.42 -14.51 7.32
N ARG A 497 -19.90 -13.58 8.16
CA ARG A 497 -21.22 -12.95 7.97
C ARG A 497 -21.21 -12.18 6.65
N ALA A 498 -21.85 -12.75 5.63
CA ALA A 498 -22.30 -12.01 4.47
C ALA A 498 -23.23 -10.88 4.95
N SER A 499 -22.85 -9.62 4.70
CA SER A 499 -23.78 -8.50 4.80
C SER A 499 -24.83 -8.64 3.70
N PRO A 500 -26.11 -8.84 4.04
CA PRO A 500 -27.16 -8.90 3.05
C PRO A 500 -27.57 -7.45 2.79
N LEU A 501 -27.29 -6.91 1.60
CA LEU A 501 -28.14 -5.92 0.90
C LEU A 501 -27.47 -5.42 -0.40
N GLY A 502 -28.01 -5.90 -1.53
CA GLY A 502 -28.43 -5.07 -2.66
C GLY A 502 -27.42 -4.19 -3.42
N LEU A 503 -26.99 -4.72 -4.58
CA LEU A 503 -26.90 -4.01 -5.88
C LEU A 503 -26.34 -2.58 -5.86
N GLY A 504 -25.01 -2.49 -5.86
CA GLY A 504 -24.24 -1.40 -6.46
C GLY A 504 -22.90 -1.99 -6.90
N ASP A 505 -22.37 -1.56 -8.04
CA ASP A 505 -20.97 -1.81 -8.40
C ASP A 505 -20.09 -1.15 -7.34
N VAL A 506 -19.70 -1.91 -6.32
CA VAL A 506 -18.64 -1.55 -5.37
C VAL A 506 -17.50 -2.52 -5.60
N THR A 507 -16.79 -2.23 -6.69
CA THR A 507 -15.52 -2.82 -7.07
C THR A 507 -14.41 -2.35 -6.14
N SER A 508 -13.31 -3.11 -6.13
CA SER A 508 -12.15 -2.86 -5.27
C SER A 508 -11.56 -1.46 -5.45
N PHE A 509 -10.77 -1.06 -4.44
CA PHE A 509 -10.48 0.29 -3.96
C PHE A 509 -9.81 1.29 -4.93
N ALA A 510 -9.94 1.15 -6.25
CA ALA A 510 -9.19 1.94 -7.25
C ALA A 510 -10.00 2.46 -8.46
N GLN A 511 -11.34 2.33 -8.50
CA GLN A 511 -12.05 2.34 -9.80
C GLN A 511 -12.91 3.53 -10.24
N ASP A 512 -13.23 4.55 -9.46
CA ASP A 512 -14.15 5.58 -9.97
C ASP A 512 -13.42 6.69 -10.75
N GLY A 513 -12.97 6.33 -11.95
CA GLY A 513 -12.14 7.17 -12.81
C GLY A 513 -12.38 7.03 -14.32
N VAL A 514 -13.54 6.55 -14.81
CA VAL A 514 -13.85 6.66 -16.27
C VAL A 514 -15.33 6.96 -16.52
N GLN A 515 -15.60 8.20 -16.93
CA GLN A 515 -16.75 8.72 -17.67
C GLN A 515 -18.15 8.11 -17.39
N ALA A 516 -18.91 8.78 -16.52
CA ALA A 516 -20.37 8.74 -16.61
C ALA A 516 -20.83 9.46 -17.89
N VAL A 517 -20.95 8.71 -18.99
CA VAL A 517 -21.78 9.15 -20.13
C VAL A 517 -23.22 9.14 -19.63
N ARG A 518 -23.68 10.33 -19.23
CA ARG A 518 -25.07 10.57 -18.83
C ARG A 518 -25.94 10.28 -20.05
N ALA A 519 -26.67 9.16 -20.02
CA ALA A 519 -27.80 8.95 -20.90
C ALA A 519 -28.85 10.02 -20.55
N GLU A 520 -28.90 11.09 -21.33
CA GLU A 520 -30.00 12.05 -21.30
C GLU A 520 -31.31 11.28 -21.56
N ARG A 521 -32.11 11.12 -20.51
CA ARG A 521 -33.54 10.80 -20.69
C ARG A 521 -34.14 11.96 -21.48
N ARG A 522 -34.53 11.68 -22.73
CA ARG A 522 -35.50 12.48 -23.45
C ARG A 522 -36.77 12.54 -22.61
N GLU A 523 -37.02 13.68 -21.98
CA GLU A 523 -38.37 14.08 -21.62
C GLU A 523 -39.10 14.42 -22.92
N GLU A 524 -40.13 13.63 -23.24
CA GLU A 524 -41.12 14.02 -24.24
C GLU A 524 -41.91 15.23 -23.72
N PRO A 525 -42.01 16.32 -24.49
CA PRO A 525 -42.77 17.48 -24.06
C PRO A 525 -44.27 17.21 -24.28
N SER A 526 -45.05 17.47 -23.24
CA SER A 526 -46.51 17.51 -23.31
C SER A 526 -46.95 18.59 -24.30
N ASP A 527 -47.69 18.16 -25.31
CA ASP A 527 -48.38 19.00 -26.27
C ASP A 527 -49.48 19.79 -25.55
N GLN A 528 -49.32 21.13 -25.45
CA GLN A 528 -50.46 22.05 -25.45
C GLN A 528 -50.06 23.49 -25.75
N ASP A 529 -50.66 23.96 -26.84
CA ASP A 529 -50.98 25.34 -27.20
C ASP A 529 -49.87 26.32 -27.66
N GLY A 530 -49.77 26.42 -28.98
CA GLY A 530 -50.32 27.59 -29.67
C GLY A 530 -49.46 28.87 -29.70
N GLY A 531 -48.85 29.13 -30.87
CA GLY A 531 -48.82 30.49 -31.41
C GLY A 531 -47.45 31.09 -31.77
N LYS A 532 -47.05 30.83 -33.03
CA LYS A 532 -46.37 31.77 -33.97
C LYS A 532 -45.25 32.68 -33.42
N PHE A 533 -44.01 32.29 -33.74
CA PHE A 533 -42.92 33.24 -34.01
C PHE A 533 -42.91 33.64 -35.50
N LEU A 534 -42.68 34.92 -35.78
CA LEU A 534 -42.06 35.37 -37.02
C LEU A 534 -40.89 36.31 -36.74
N ARG A 535 -39.76 35.92 -37.34
CA ARG A 535 -38.65 36.71 -37.88
C ARG A 535 -37.56 37.24 -36.94
N ALA A 536 -36.48 36.46 -36.97
CA ALA A 536 -35.09 36.87 -37.22
C ALA A 536 -34.86 38.33 -37.69
N ARG A 537 -33.82 38.94 -37.11
CA ARG A 537 -32.65 39.43 -37.86
C ARG A 537 -31.46 39.69 -36.93
N ALA A 538 -30.34 39.08 -37.30
CA ALA A 538 -28.96 39.50 -37.01
C ALA A 538 -28.71 40.95 -37.51
N PRO A 539 -27.57 41.60 -37.21
CA PRO A 539 -26.35 41.10 -36.57
C PRO A 539 -26.11 41.57 -35.13
#